data_AF-A0A2P4XXW4-F1
#
_entry.id   AF-A0A2P4XXW4-F1
#
_cell.length_a   1.000
_cell.length_b   1.000
_cell.length_c   1.000
_cell.angle_alpha   90.00
_cell.angle_beta   90.00
_cell.angle_gamma   90.00
#
_symmetry.space_group_name_H-M   'P 1'
#
loop_
_entity.id
_entity.type
_entity.pdbx_description
1 polymer ?
#
loop_
_entity_poly.entity_id
_entity_poly.type
_entity_poly.pdbx_seq_one_letter_code
_entity_poly.pdbx_strand_id
1 'polypeptide(L)'
;MPSYRRIQVHTYSTDFIKATEIVVEPELPAAGPGNVVVENRFLGINATDVNITNGGYGRTTLPVKCGLEAAGVIVEVGEGVTGIKVGDNVAYSSIGAFSEYLEVPATKVIKSPELSPALVPLTVCAVSASLALEKAGEMKSNETIFVSAAAGATGQFAVQLAKLAGNHVIGACSSDEKVEYLKSLGVDRPINYKKEDLNAVLKNEYPNGIDLAFEGVGGDMFKAVLDNIAIFGRIIVFGNCSHYHGDAGNDPQYGYQQNRKMQLRSASLRGFQRRHHPKDEPEHLNRLVKLVQEVKMPSFRRVLVHTWSTDFRKATKIVVDQELPKPTVGNVVVKNHFLGINATDINITNGGYGRTSLPINCGLEGVGVVESVAEGVADVSVGDTVAYQHLGAFAEYTEVPSEKIVKTPELSPSVIPLTVCGVSASLALEKAGEMKSNETVFVSAAAGATGQFVVQLAKLAGNHVIGACSSDEKVEYLKSLGVDRPVNYKKEDLNAVLKKEYPDGINLAFESVGGELFKSVLDNIAIFGRIIVFGNVSHYHGDSGTDPQYGYQQNRKMQLRSASLRGFLLFHHAQHVPEHLQRLLNLIKDGKLKAGIDPTEFRGLESIPDAIDRLYKQQNIGKLVIKL
;
A
#
# COMPACT_ATOMS: atom_id res chain seq x y z
N MET A 1 17.30 -11.88 -35.22
CA MET A 1 15.89 -12.06 -34.82
C MET A 1 15.86 -12.27 -33.32
N PRO A 2 14.78 -11.90 -32.61
CA PRO A 2 14.70 -12.16 -31.17
C PRO A 2 14.72 -13.67 -30.92
N SER A 3 15.70 -14.13 -30.14
CA SER A 3 15.74 -15.47 -29.56
C SER A 3 14.93 -15.50 -28.27
N TYR A 4 14.55 -16.70 -27.82
CA TYR A 4 13.86 -16.87 -26.54
C TYR A 4 14.28 -18.14 -25.81
N ARG A 5 14.01 -18.20 -24.51
CA ARG A 5 14.38 -19.32 -23.65
C ARG A 5 13.17 -20.19 -23.33
N ARG A 6 13.40 -21.49 -23.26
CA ARG A 6 12.45 -22.46 -22.72
C ARG A 6 13.14 -23.56 -21.92
N ILE A 7 12.40 -24.16 -21.00
CA ILE A 7 12.82 -25.35 -20.27
C ILE A 7 12.31 -26.58 -21.00
N GLN A 8 13.18 -27.59 -21.14
CA GLN A 8 12.81 -28.89 -21.69
C GLN A 8 13.30 -30.01 -20.80
N VAL A 9 12.60 -31.13 -20.85
CA VAL A 9 13.00 -32.39 -20.23
C VAL A 9 13.93 -33.11 -21.19
N HIS A 10 15.16 -33.41 -20.76
CA HIS A 10 16.16 -34.15 -21.54
C HIS A 10 16.45 -35.55 -20.97
N THR A 11 15.99 -35.84 -19.76
CA THR A 11 16.04 -37.18 -19.15
C THR A 11 14.87 -37.39 -18.20
N TYR A 12 14.41 -38.63 -18.04
CA TYR A 12 13.32 -38.94 -17.13
C TYR A 12 13.81 -39.03 -15.69
N SER A 13 13.30 -38.16 -14.81
CA SER A 13 13.64 -38.16 -13.39
C SER A 13 12.57 -37.43 -12.57
N THR A 14 12.43 -37.82 -11.29
CA THR A 14 11.67 -37.06 -10.28
C THR A 14 12.45 -35.85 -9.77
N ASP A 15 13.77 -35.81 -9.98
CA ASP A 15 14.61 -34.65 -9.72
C ASP A 15 14.50 -33.68 -10.91
N PHE A 16 13.74 -32.60 -10.72
CA PHE A 16 13.42 -31.63 -11.78
C PHE A 16 14.68 -30.99 -12.38
N ILE A 17 15.68 -30.66 -11.55
CA ILE A 17 16.92 -30.03 -12.02
C ILE A 17 17.70 -31.02 -12.90
N LYS A 18 17.80 -32.29 -12.48
CA LYS A 18 18.47 -33.30 -13.31
C LYS A 18 17.71 -33.65 -14.58
N ALA A 19 16.39 -33.52 -14.55
CA ALA A 19 15.53 -33.86 -15.69
C ALA A 19 15.54 -32.79 -16.79
N THR A 20 15.86 -31.54 -16.44
CA THR A 20 15.59 -30.39 -17.29
C THR A 20 16.81 -29.55 -17.62
N GLU A 21 16.76 -28.90 -18.78
CA GLU A 21 17.76 -27.94 -19.25
C GLU A 21 17.07 -26.71 -19.86
N ILE A 22 17.80 -25.58 -19.88
CA ILE A 22 17.35 -24.36 -20.57
C ILE A 22 17.88 -24.39 -22.00
N VAL A 23 16.98 -24.25 -22.96
CA VAL A 23 17.29 -24.14 -24.39
C VAL A 23 17.03 -22.72 -24.85
N VAL A 24 17.93 -22.18 -25.66
CA VAL A 24 17.75 -20.92 -26.38
C VAL A 24 17.29 -21.25 -27.79
N GLU A 25 16.07 -20.87 -28.12
CA GLU A 25 15.50 -20.99 -29.45
C GLU A 25 15.90 -19.78 -30.29
N PRO A 26 16.34 -19.97 -31.54
CA PRO A 26 16.92 -18.90 -32.35
C PRO A 26 15.88 -17.90 -32.87
N GLU A 27 14.61 -18.29 -32.93
CA GLU A 27 13.51 -17.53 -33.51
C GLU A 27 12.25 -17.71 -32.67
N LEU A 28 11.40 -16.68 -32.61
CA LEU A 28 10.08 -16.77 -31.96
C LEU A 28 9.18 -17.77 -32.70
N PRO A 29 8.28 -18.47 -32.00
CA PRO A 29 7.29 -19.30 -32.66
C PRO A 29 6.32 -18.42 -33.45
N ALA A 30 5.87 -18.91 -34.61
CA ALA A 30 4.84 -18.26 -35.41
C ALA A 30 3.46 -18.86 -35.10
N ALA A 31 2.40 -18.07 -35.20
CA ALA A 31 1.05 -18.52 -34.96
C ALA A 31 0.50 -19.23 -36.22
N GLY A 32 0.38 -20.56 -36.17
CA GLY A 32 -0.32 -21.33 -37.21
C GLY A 32 -1.83 -21.06 -37.23
N PRO A 33 -2.55 -21.52 -38.27
CA PRO A 33 -4.01 -21.40 -38.34
C PRO A 33 -4.71 -21.93 -37.07
N GLY A 34 -5.59 -21.11 -36.47
CA GLY A 34 -6.30 -21.43 -35.23
C GLY A 34 -5.48 -21.26 -33.93
N ASN A 35 -4.22 -20.85 -34.02
CA ASN A 35 -3.33 -20.69 -32.87
C ASN A 35 -3.00 -19.20 -32.61
N VAL A 36 -2.45 -18.95 -31.42
CA VAL A 36 -1.90 -17.65 -31.01
C VAL A 36 -0.53 -17.86 -30.38
N VAL A 37 0.31 -16.84 -30.41
CA VAL A 37 1.58 -16.83 -29.67
C VAL A 37 1.42 -15.91 -28.46
N VAL A 38 1.77 -16.45 -27.29
CA VAL A 38 1.72 -15.73 -26.02
C VAL A 38 3.14 -15.43 -25.56
N GLU A 39 3.43 -14.17 -25.25
CA GLU A 39 4.60 -13.78 -24.45
C GLU A 39 4.25 -14.00 -22.97
N ASN A 40 4.83 -15.04 -22.38
CA ASN A 40 4.54 -15.42 -21.01
C ASN A 40 5.20 -14.44 -20.02
N ARG A 41 4.41 -13.92 -19.09
CA ARG A 41 4.87 -13.03 -18.01
C ARG A 41 4.86 -13.71 -16.65
N PHE A 42 3.98 -14.70 -16.47
CA PHE A 42 3.85 -15.50 -15.26
C PHE A 42 3.74 -16.97 -15.62
N LEU A 43 4.45 -17.83 -14.88
CA LEU A 43 4.50 -19.28 -15.09
C LEU A 43 4.02 -19.98 -13.82
N GLY A 44 3.16 -20.99 -13.94
CA GLY A 44 2.63 -21.73 -12.79
C GLY A 44 3.37 -23.04 -12.56
N ILE A 45 3.70 -23.31 -11.30
CA ILE A 45 4.42 -24.51 -10.88
C ILE A 45 3.45 -25.44 -10.17
N ASN A 46 3.37 -26.67 -10.67
CA ASN A 46 2.41 -27.68 -10.25
C ASN A 46 3.12 -29.00 -9.95
N ALA A 47 2.55 -29.84 -9.07
CA ALA A 47 3.05 -31.20 -8.85
C ALA A 47 3.06 -32.04 -10.14
N THR A 48 2.17 -31.71 -11.08
CA THR A 48 2.11 -32.31 -12.42
C THR A 48 3.38 -32.08 -13.25
N ASP A 49 4.17 -31.04 -12.97
CA ASP A 49 5.39 -30.76 -13.73
C ASP A 49 6.45 -31.84 -13.45
N VAL A 50 6.48 -32.37 -12.22
CA VAL A 50 7.30 -33.55 -11.87
C VAL A 50 6.81 -34.81 -12.59
N ASN A 51 5.49 -34.94 -12.81
CA ASN A 51 4.94 -36.03 -13.59
C ASN A 51 5.29 -35.93 -15.09
N ILE A 52 5.53 -34.72 -15.60
CA ILE A 52 6.08 -34.52 -16.94
C ILE A 52 7.55 -34.97 -16.96
N THR A 53 8.35 -34.56 -15.98
CA THR A 53 9.77 -34.91 -15.93
C THR A 53 10.04 -36.38 -15.67
N ASN A 54 9.14 -37.11 -14.99
CA ASN A 54 9.32 -38.54 -14.71
C ASN A 54 8.65 -39.49 -15.73
N GLY A 55 7.97 -38.95 -16.75
CA GLY A 55 7.29 -39.73 -17.79
C GLY A 55 5.92 -40.30 -17.38
N GLY A 56 5.31 -39.79 -16.30
CA GLY A 56 4.04 -40.24 -15.75
C GLY A 56 2.81 -40.04 -16.65
N TYR A 57 2.89 -39.18 -17.66
CA TYR A 57 1.81 -38.95 -18.64
C TYR A 57 1.92 -39.82 -19.91
N GLY A 58 2.77 -40.84 -19.88
CA GLY A 58 3.12 -41.68 -21.02
C GLY A 58 4.51 -41.33 -21.53
N ARG A 59 5.34 -42.35 -21.79
CA ARG A 59 6.71 -42.15 -22.29
C ARG A 59 6.66 -41.61 -23.72
N THR A 60 6.87 -40.31 -23.87
CA THR A 60 7.14 -39.67 -25.16
C THR A 60 8.62 -39.80 -25.52
N THR A 61 9.01 -39.44 -26.74
CA THR A 61 10.44 -39.35 -27.11
C THR A 61 11.02 -38.07 -26.52
N LEU A 62 12.15 -38.17 -25.81
CA LEU A 62 12.91 -37.02 -25.31
C LEU A 62 13.62 -36.31 -26.48
N PRO A 63 13.82 -34.97 -26.44
CA PRO A 63 13.41 -34.06 -25.38
C PRO A 63 11.93 -33.65 -25.45
N VAL A 64 11.35 -33.28 -24.30
CA VAL A 64 9.93 -32.88 -24.18
C VAL A 64 9.82 -31.46 -23.65
N LYS A 65 8.91 -30.63 -24.17
CA LYS A 65 8.66 -29.29 -23.62
C LYS A 65 8.11 -29.38 -22.18
N CYS A 66 8.55 -28.49 -21.28
CA CYS A 66 8.20 -28.56 -19.85
C CYS A 66 7.21 -27.45 -19.43
N GLY A 67 6.50 -27.67 -18.31
CA GLY A 67 5.53 -26.74 -17.74
C GLY A 67 4.13 -26.85 -18.34
N LEU A 68 3.11 -26.49 -17.56
CA LEU A 68 1.71 -26.70 -17.93
C LEU A 68 0.84 -25.43 -18.00
N GLU A 69 1.14 -24.35 -17.28
CA GLU A 69 0.29 -23.15 -17.27
C GLU A 69 1.08 -21.85 -17.23
N ALA A 70 0.52 -20.81 -17.87
CA ALA A 70 1.10 -19.49 -17.91
C ALA A 70 0.03 -18.40 -18.09
N ALA A 71 0.41 -17.17 -17.78
CA ALA A 71 -0.33 -15.96 -18.14
C ALA A 71 0.61 -14.95 -18.81
N GLY A 72 0.09 -14.23 -19.80
CA GLY A 72 0.91 -13.39 -20.67
C GLY A 72 0.09 -12.53 -21.61
N VAL A 73 0.76 -12.00 -22.62
CA VAL A 73 0.17 -11.10 -23.62
C VAL A 73 0.22 -11.76 -24.99
N ILE A 74 -0.85 -11.66 -25.77
CA ILE A 74 -0.86 -12.12 -27.15
C ILE A 74 0.07 -11.24 -27.99
N VAL A 75 1.05 -11.85 -28.66
CA VAL A 75 1.98 -11.15 -29.57
C VAL A 75 1.76 -11.49 -31.03
N GLU A 76 1.12 -12.62 -31.33
CA GLU A 76 0.77 -13.03 -32.69
C GLU A 76 -0.55 -13.81 -32.72
N VAL A 77 -1.34 -13.66 -33.78
CA VAL A 77 -2.62 -14.32 -33.99
C VAL A 77 -2.65 -14.96 -35.37
N GLY A 78 -2.88 -16.27 -35.42
CA GLY A 78 -2.92 -17.04 -36.65
C GLY A 78 -4.25 -16.92 -37.40
N GLU A 79 -4.26 -17.40 -38.64
CA GLU A 79 -5.45 -17.37 -39.50
C GLU A 79 -6.65 -18.08 -38.86
N GLY A 80 -7.85 -17.50 -39.02
CA GLY A 80 -9.11 -18.11 -38.55
C GLY A 80 -9.40 -17.91 -37.05
N VAL A 81 -8.50 -17.29 -36.28
CA VAL A 81 -8.76 -16.93 -34.88
C VAL A 81 -9.65 -15.68 -34.82
N THR A 82 -10.73 -15.75 -34.04
CA THR A 82 -11.66 -14.64 -33.82
C THR A 82 -11.82 -14.38 -32.31
N GLY A 83 -12.13 -13.14 -31.92
CA GLY A 83 -12.35 -12.76 -30.51
C GLY A 83 -11.09 -12.50 -29.67
N ILE A 84 -9.90 -12.81 -30.20
CA ILE A 84 -8.58 -12.57 -29.59
C ILE A 84 -7.76 -11.69 -30.54
N LYS A 85 -7.02 -10.72 -29.99
CA LYS A 85 -6.12 -9.84 -30.74
C LYS A 85 -4.77 -9.68 -30.04
N VAL A 86 -3.77 -9.22 -30.79
CA VAL A 86 -2.47 -8.78 -30.26
C VAL A 86 -2.69 -7.72 -29.17
N GLY A 87 -1.98 -7.87 -28.05
CA GLY A 87 -2.10 -7.03 -26.87
C GLY A 87 -3.14 -7.49 -25.84
N ASP A 88 -3.98 -8.51 -26.14
CA ASP A 88 -4.89 -9.06 -25.14
C ASP A 88 -4.11 -9.78 -24.03
N ASN A 89 -4.50 -9.56 -22.77
CA ASN A 89 -4.00 -10.30 -21.63
C ASN A 89 -4.72 -11.65 -21.54
N VAL A 90 -3.95 -12.73 -21.46
CA VAL A 90 -4.49 -14.10 -21.44
C VAL A 90 -3.83 -14.98 -20.40
N ALA A 91 -4.53 -16.05 -20.02
CA ALA A 91 -3.94 -17.20 -19.36
C ALA A 91 -4.32 -18.48 -20.12
N TYR A 92 -3.50 -19.52 -20.01
CA TYR A 92 -3.77 -20.80 -20.67
C TYR A 92 -3.09 -21.96 -19.94
N SER A 93 -3.53 -23.18 -20.29
CA SER A 93 -2.83 -24.41 -19.93
C SER A 93 -2.43 -25.20 -21.18
N SER A 94 -1.12 -25.41 -21.35
CA SER A 94 -0.53 -26.21 -22.42
C SER A 94 0.86 -26.71 -22.03
N ILE A 95 1.23 -27.89 -22.51
CA ILE A 95 2.59 -28.44 -22.33
C ILE A 95 3.58 -27.50 -23.03
N GLY A 96 4.65 -27.13 -22.32
CA GLY A 96 5.65 -26.19 -22.80
C GLY A 96 5.52 -24.78 -22.24
N ALA A 97 4.61 -24.56 -21.28
CA ALA A 97 4.40 -23.27 -20.66
C ALA A 97 5.66 -22.70 -19.99
N PHE A 98 6.64 -23.53 -19.59
CA PHE A 98 7.95 -23.04 -19.12
C PHE A 98 8.80 -22.53 -20.27
N SER A 99 8.36 -21.43 -20.84
CA SER A 99 8.95 -20.75 -21.97
C SER A 99 8.61 -19.27 -21.91
N GLU A 100 9.47 -18.41 -22.45
CA GLU A 100 9.17 -16.99 -22.64
C GLU A 100 8.08 -16.77 -23.71
N TYR A 101 8.01 -17.64 -24.73
CA TYR A 101 7.01 -17.56 -25.81
C TYR A 101 6.47 -18.94 -26.16
N LEU A 102 5.16 -19.08 -26.26
CA LEU A 102 4.55 -20.34 -26.66
C LEU A 102 3.40 -20.14 -27.64
N GLU A 103 3.43 -20.91 -28.72
CA GLU A 103 2.29 -21.11 -29.59
C GLU A 103 1.27 -22.04 -28.91
N VAL A 104 0.02 -21.58 -28.81
CA VAL A 104 -1.08 -22.34 -28.20
C VAL A 104 -2.34 -22.23 -29.04
N PRO A 105 -3.21 -23.26 -29.05
CA PRO A 105 -4.52 -23.16 -29.66
C PRO A 105 -5.32 -22.01 -29.05
N ALA A 106 -5.93 -21.17 -29.89
CA ALA A 106 -6.75 -20.04 -29.44
C ALA A 106 -7.95 -20.51 -28.58
N THR A 107 -8.37 -21.77 -28.70
CA THR A 107 -9.43 -22.38 -27.89
C THR A 107 -9.00 -22.70 -26.46
N LYS A 108 -7.71 -22.64 -26.14
CA LYS A 108 -7.16 -22.92 -24.80
C LYS A 108 -6.78 -21.66 -24.03
N VAL A 109 -6.90 -20.48 -24.63
CA VAL A 109 -6.62 -19.22 -23.96
C VAL A 109 -7.90 -18.63 -23.37
N ILE A 110 -7.77 -18.03 -22.20
CA ILE A 110 -8.82 -17.23 -21.58
C ILE A 110 -8.38 -15.78 -21.48
N LYS A 111 -9.27 -14.88 -21.87
CA LYS A 111 -9.02 -13.43 -21.83
C LYS A 111 -9.25 -12.87 -20.44
N SER A 112 -8.42 -11.92 -20.05
CA SER A 112 -8.58 -11.09 -18.86
C SER A 112 -8.44 -9.61 -19.24
N PRO A 113 -9.18 -8.68 -18.62
CA PRO A 113 -8.97 -7.25 -18.83
C PRO A 113 -7.60 -6.80 -18.33
N GLU A 114 -7.13 -7.38 -17.22
CA GLU A 114 -5.85 -7.05 -16.60
C GLU A 114 -4.97 -8.30 -16.52
N LEU A 115 -3.68 -8.13 -16.77
CA LEU A 115 -2.69 -9.17 -16.59
C LEU A 115 -2.29 -9.25 -15.11
N SER A 116 -2.45 -10.43 -14.51
CA SER A 116 -2.11 -10.67 -13.10
C SER A 116 -1.58 -12.08 -12.89
N PRO A 117 -0.64 -12.29 -11.96
CA PRO A 117 -0.22 -13.64 -11.56
C PRO A 117 -1.39 -14.47 -11.01
N ALA A 118 -2.46 -13.83 -10.51
CA ALA A 118 -3.66 -14.50 -10.01
C ALA A 118 -4.41 -15.31 -11.09
N LEU A 119 -4.19 -15.01 -12.38
CA LEU A 119 -4.82 -15.74 -13.48
C LEU A 119 -4.24 -17.14 -13.69
N VAL A 120 -2.95 -17.31 -13.42
CA VAL A 120 -2.22 -18.56 -13.67
C VAL A 120 -2.91 -19.77 -13.02
N PRO A 121 -3.10 -19.81 -11.69
CA PRO A 121 -3.65 -20.99 -11.02
C PRO A 121 -5.12 -21.28 -11.39
N LEU A 122 -5.81 -20.37 -12.07
CA LEU A 122 -7.17 -20.62 -12.54
C LEU A 122 -7.21 -21.70 -13.61
N THR A 123 -6.19 -21.74 -14.46
CA THR A 123 -6.16 -22.57 -15.67
C THR A 123 -5.85 -24.04 -15.39
N VAL A 124 -5.31 -24.38 -14.22
CA VAL A 124 -5.13 -25.77 -13.76
C VAL A 124 -5.79 -26.03 -12.43
N CYS A 125 -5.36 -25.34 -11.36
CA CYS A 125 -5.79 -25.67 -10.00
C CYS A 125 -7.26 -25.36 -9.75
N ALA A 126 -7.71 -24.12 -10.00
CA ALA A 126 -9.06 -23.72 -9.66
C ALA A 126 -10.10 -24.44 -10.53
N VAL A 127 -9.87 -24.56 -11.85
CA VAL A 127 -10.78 -25.28 -12.74
C VAL A 127 -10.87 -26.76 -12.41
N SER A 128 -9.77 -27.40 -11.98
CA SER A 128 -9.79 -28.79 -11.53
C SER A 128 -10.62 -28.96 -10.25
N ALA A 129 -10.44 -28.09 -9.26
CA ALA A 129 -11.25 -28.10 -8.04
C ALA A 129 -12.75 -27.89 -8.36
N SER A 130 -13.05 -26.92 -9.22
CA SER A 130 -14.41 -26.58 -9.63
C SER A 130 -15.11 -27.74 -10.34
N LEU A 131 -14.47 -28.35 -11.35
CA LEU A 131 -15.02 -29.50 -12.06
C LEU A 131 -15.14 -30.73 -11.14
N ALA A 132 -14.15 -30.96 -10.29
CA ALA A 132 -14.17 -32.10 -9.38
C ALA A 132 -15.31 -31.99 -8.37
N LEU A 133 -15.50 -30.84 -7.73
CA LEU A 133 -16.59 -30.64 -6.77
C LEU A 133 -17.96 -30.73 -7.45
N GLU A 134 -18.15 -30.11 -8.60
CA GLU A 134 -19.48 -29.99 -9.21
C GLU A 134 -19.85 -31.17 -10.12
N LYS A 135 -18.91 -31.71 -10.90
CA LYS A 135 -19.19 -32.78 -11.88
C LYS A 135 -18.94 -34.17 -11.30
N ALA A 136 -17.82 -34.36 -10.60
CA ALA A 136 -17.54 -35.66 -9.97
C ALA A 136 -18.19 -35.76 -8.58
N GLY A 137 -18.13 -34.69 -7.78
CA GLY A 137 -18.67 -34.65 -6.44
C GLY A 137 -20.18 -34.44 -6.35
N GLU A 138 -20.78 -33.85 -7.40
CA GLU A 138 -22.18 -33.38 -7.35
C GLU A 138 -22.45 -32.59 -6.06
N MET A 139 -21.52 -31.71 -5.70
CA MET A 139 -21.54 -30.92 -4.47
C MET A 139 -22.86 -30.15 -4.36
N LYS A 140 -23.50 -30.26 -3.19
CA LYS A 140 -24.69 -29.49 -2.84
C LYS A 140 -24.34 -28.45 -1.77
N SER A 141 -25.27 -27.56 -1.48
CA SER A 141 -25.17 -26.63 -0.34
C SER A 141 -25.55 -27.32 0.97
N ASN A 142 -25.04 -26.81 2.09
CA ASN A 142 -25.26 -27.34 3.45
C ASN A 142 -24.71 -28.77 3.68
N GLU A 143 -23.70 -29.17 2.90
CA GLU A 143 -22.96 -30.42 3.08
C GLU A 143 -21.74 -30.20 4.00
N THR A 144 -21.31 -31.25 4.70
CA THR A 144 -20.03 -31.32 5.39
C THR A 144 -18.96 -31.81 4.41
N ILE A 145 -18.03 -30.92 4.06
CA ILE A 145 -17.01 -31.15 3.04
C ILE A 145 -15.63 -31.27 3.68
N PHE A 146 -14.95 -32.38 3.42
CA PHE A 146 -13.56 -32.56 3.80
C PHE A 146 -12.62 -32.26 2.64
N VAL A 147 -11.58 -31.46 2.87
CA VAL A 147 -10.55 -31.16 1.88
C VAL A 147 -9.19 -31.60 2.40
N SER A 148 -8.58 -32.58 1.73
CA SER A 148 -7.19 -32.99 1.97
C SER A 148 -6.22 -31.96 1.36
N ALA A 149 -5.03 -31.81 1.97
CA ALA A 149 -4.03 -30.83 1.54
C ALA A 149 -4.65 -29.43 1.28
N ALA A 150 -5.54 -29.00 2.18
CA ALA A 150 -6.44 -27.87 1.95
C ALA A 150 -5.70 -26.55 1.70
N ALA A 151 -4.50 -26.38 2.25
CA ALA A 151 -3.66 -25.19 2.03
C ALA A 151 -2.75 -25.32 0.79
N GLY A 152 -2.92 -26.36 -0.02
CA GLY A 152 -2.18 -26.59 -1.26
C GLY A 152 -2.81 -25.91 -2.47
N ALA A 153 -2.10 -25.95 -3.61
CA ALA A 153 -2.45 -25.22 -4.82
C ALA A 153 -3.91 -25.44 -5.30
N THR A 154 -4.37 -26.68 -5.34
CA THR A 154 -5.77 -27.03 -5.70
C THR A 154 -6.70 -27.00 -4.48
N GLY A 155 -6.24 -27.47 -3.32
CA GLY A 155 -7.04 -27.57 -2.10
C GLY A 155 -7.62 -26.23 -1.65
N GLN A 156 -6.85 -25.14 -1.77
CA GLN A 156 -7.30 -23.80 -1.38
C GLN A 156 -8.50 -23.32 -2.21
N PHE A 157 -8.59 -23.71 -3.48
CA PHE A 157 -9.75 -23.40 -4.32
C PHE A 157 -10.93 -24.31 -3.99
N ALA A 158 -10.68 -25.59 -3.68
CA ALA A 158 -11.75 -26.49 -3.25
C ALA A 158 -12.42 -25.99 -1.97
N VAL A 159 -11.64 -25.50 -1.01
CA VAL A 159 -12.13 -24.82 0.20
C VAL A 159 -13.01 -23.62 -0.15
N GLN A 160 -12.48 -22.67 -0.92
CA GLN A 160 -13.20 -21.43 -1.22
C GLN A 160 -14.49 -21.69 -2.01
N LEU A 161 -14.45 -22.59 -2.99
CA LEU A 161 -15.63 -22.97 -3.78
C LEU A 161 -16.69 -23.70 -2.93
N ALA A 162 -16.26 -24.57 -2.01
CA ALA A 162 -17.16 -25.21 -1.06
C ALA A 162 -17.81 -24.18 -0.12
N LYS A 163 -17.04 -23.22 0.41
CA LYS A 163 -17.57 -22.12 1.24
C LYS A 163 -18.54 -21.24 0.48
N LEU A 164 -18.21 -20.85 -0.76
CA LEU A 164 -19.10 -20.06 -1.62
C LEU A 164 -20.42 -20.78 -1.93
N ALA A 165 -20.41 -22.12 -1.99
CA ALA A 165 -21.60 -22.94 -2.15
C ALA A 165 -22.41 -23.12 -0.84
N GLY A 166 -22.00 -22.50 0.27
CA GLY A 166 -22.71 -22.54 1.54
C GLY A 166 -22.46 -23.82 2.36
N ASN A 167 -21.29 -24.42 2.24
CA ASN A 167 -20.95 -25.66 2.94
C ASN A 167 -20.15 -25.43 4.23
N HIS A 168 -20.19 -26.44 5.10
CA HIS A 168 -19.30 -26.57 6.25
C HIS A 168 -18.03 -27.28 5.80
N VAL A 169 -16.87 -26.65 5.96
CA VAL A 169 -15.60 -27.12 5.39
C VAL A 169 -14.62 -27.49 6.49
N ILE A 170 -14.13 -28.73 6.39
CA ILE A 170 -13.04 -29.28 7.20
C ILE A 170 -11.80 -29.30 6.32
N GLY A 171 -10.73 -28.62 6.73
CA GLY A 171 -9.50 -28.53 5.94
C GLY A 171 -8.30 -29.14 6.66
N ALA A 172 -7.66 -30.17 6.09
CA ALA A 172 -6.49 -30.79 6.67
C ALA A 172 -5.17 -30.23 6.08
N CYS A 173 -4.24 -29.84 6.94
CA CYS A 173 -2.91 -29.33 6.57
C CYS A 173 -1.80 -29.75 7.55
N SER A 174 -0.54 -29.45 7.20
CA SER A 174 0.65 -30.02 7.85
C SER A 174 1.41 -29.09 8.81
N SER A 175 0.92 -27.88 9.06
CA SER A 175 1.54 -26.89 9.95
C SER A 175 0.50 -25.90 10.49
N ASP A 176 0.81 -25.23 11.60
CA ASP A 176 -0.07 -24.22 12.20
C ASP A 176 -0.16 -22.96 11.34
N GLU A 177 0.92 -22.58 10.64
CA GLU A 177 0.88 -21.50 9.65
C GLU A 177 -0.18 -21.76 8.57
N LYS A 178 -0.27 -23.01 8.11
CA LYS A 178 -1.32 -23.42 7.17
C LYS A 178 -2.70 -23.45 7.81
N VAL A 179 -2.80 -23.72 9.11
CA VAL A 179 -4.07 -23.60 9.85
C VAL A 179 -4.55 -22.15 9.83
N GLU A 180 -3.69 -21.18 10.15
CA GLU A 180 -4.05 -19.76 10.10
C GLU A 180 -4.42 -19.31 8.68
N TYR A 181 -3.70 -19.81 7.67
CA TYR A 181 -4.06 -19.58 6.27
C TYR A 181 -5.46 -20.14 5.93
N LEU A 182 -5.80 -21.35 6.38
CA LEU A 182 -7.13 -21.92 6.15
C LEU A 182 -8.23 -21.15 6.88
N LYS A 183 -7.96 -20.62 8.08
CA LYS A 183 -8.88 -19.73 8.78
C LYS A 183 -9.16 -18.46 7.98
N SER A 184 -8.14 -17.86 7.36
CA SER A 184 -8.33 -16.66 6.52
C SER A 184 -9.16 -16.93 5.26
N LEU A 185 -9.21 -18.19 4.79
CA LEU A 185 -10.10 -18.63 3.71
C LEU A 185 -11.53 -18.98 4.19
N GLY A 186 -11.82 -18.86 5.48
CA GLY A 186 -13.12 -19.17 6.06
C GLY A 186 -13.39 -20.65 6.30
N VAL A 187 -12.36 -21.50 6.41
CA VAL A 187 -12.53 -22.91 6.82
C VAL A 187 -13.10 -22.99 8.23
N ASP A 188 -14.15 -23.77 8.40
CA ASP A 188 -14.84 -23.91 9.69
C ASP A 188 -14.03 -24.76 10.67
N ARG A 189 -13.40 -25.83 10.18
CA ARG A 189 -12.50 -26.68 10.98
C ARG A 189 -11.18 -26.97 10.28
N PRO A 190 -10.16 -26.09 10.43
CA PRO A 190 -8.82 -26.40 10.00
C PRO A 190 -8.17 -27.39 10.98
N ILE A 191 -7.45 -28.38 10.47
CA ILE A 191 -6.83 -29.46 11.26
C ILE A 191 -5.34 -29.54 10.90
N ASN A 192 -4.47 -29.42 11.91
CA ASN A 192 -3.07 -29.78 11.74
C ASN A 192 -2.90 -31.27 12.04
N TYR A 193 -2.91 -32.11 11.01
CA TYR A 193 -2.86 -33.57 11.17
C TYR A 193 -1.53 -34.10 11.73
N LYS A 194 -0.51 -33.25 11.92
CA LYS A 194 0.72 -33.61 12.64
C LYS A 194 0.60 -33.46 14.16
N LYS A 195 -0.43 -32.76 14.63
CA LYS A 195 -0.68 -32.49 16.06
C LYS A 195 -1.96 -33.14 16.55
N GLU A 196 -2.92 -33.32 15.67
CA GLU A 196 -4.23 -33.89 15.96
C GLU A 196 -4.40 -35.21 15.21
N ASP A 197 -4.97 -36.22 15.89
CA ASP A 197 -5.39 -37.46 15.22
C ASP A 197 -6.63 -37.17 14.37
N LEU A 198 -6.43 -37.10 13.05
CA LEU A 198 -7.50 -36.81 12.11
C LEU A 198 -8.68 -37.78 12.22
N ASN A 199 -8.45 -39.07 12.39
CA ASN A 199 -9.54 -40.05 12.46
C ASN A 199 -10.38 -39.81 13.73
N ALA A 200 -9.71 -39.59 14.86
CA ALA A 200 -10.37 -39.29 16.12
C ALA A 200 -11.16 -37.97 16.05
N VAL A 201 -10.59 -36.91 15.45
CA VAL A 201 -11.27 -35.63 15.24
C VAL A 201 -12.52 -35.81 14.39
N LEU A 202 -12.40 -36.45 13.22
CA LEU A 202 -13.55 -36.67 12.33
C LEU A 202 -14.65 -37.49 13.01
N LYS A 203 -14.27 -38.55 13.74
CA LYS A 203 -15.23 -39.41 14.44
C LYS A 203 -15.98 -38.70 15.57
N ASN A 204 -15.28 -37.87 16.34
CA ASN A 204 -15.83 -37.28 17.55
C ASN A 204 -16.58 -35.97 17.26
N GLU A 205 -16.07 -35.14 16.35
CA GLU A 205 -16.66 -33.84 16.04
C GLU A 205 -17.74 -33.94 14.94
N TYR A 206 -17.69 -34.97 14.09
CA TYR A 206 -18.61 -35.15 12.95
C TYR A 206 -19.30 -36.52 12.99
N PRO A 207 -20.17 -36.79 13.99
CA PRO A 207 -20.81 -38.10 14.17
C PRO A 207 -21.77 -38.48 13.02
N ASN A 208 -22.26 -37.49 12.26
CA ASN A 208 -23.08 -37.71 11.06
C ASN A 208 -22.25 -38.05 9.81
N GLY A 209 -20.92 -37.89 9.90
CA GLY A 209 -19.96 -38.17 8.85
C GLY A 209 -19.77 -37.03 7.85
N ILE A 210 -18.91 -37.30 6.87
CA ILE A 210 -18.55 -36.38 5.77
C ILE A 210 -19.42 -36.67 4.54
N ASP A 211 -20.10 -35.66 4.01
CA ASP A 211 -20.98 -35.80 2.83
C ASP A 211 -20.20 -35.85 1.52
N LEU A 212 -19.11 -35.08 1.44
CA LEU A 212 -18.24 -35.00 0.28
C LEU A 212 -16.78 -34.83 0.71
N ALA A 213 -15.88 -35.66 0.20
CA ALA A 213 -14.44 -35.51 0.43
C ALA A 213 -13.70 -35.23 -0.88
N PHE A 214 -12.87 -34.19 -0.87
CA PHE A 214 -11.90 -33.85 -1.91
C PHE A 214 -10.52 -34.41 -1.51
N GLU A 215 -10.23 -35.64 -1.95
CA GLU A 215 -9.09 -36.43 -1.48
C GLU A 215 -8.03 -36.61 -2.59
N GLY A 216 -6.80 -36.20 -2.29
CA GLY A 216 -5.67 -36.28 -3.22
C GLY A 216 -4.36 -36.71 -2.59
N VAL A 217 -4.36 -37.07 -1.30
CA VAL A 217 -3.17 -37.44 -0.54
C VAL A 217 -3.00 -38.96 -0.52
N GLY A 218 -4.07 -39.72 -0.26
CA GLY A 218 -4.02 -41.16 -0.07
C GLY A 218 -3.59 -41.59 1.34
N GLY A 219 -3.31 -42.89 1.52
CA GLY A 219 -2.80 -43.44 2.78
C GLY A 219 -3.73 -43.26 3.99
N ASP A 220 -3.17 -42.89 5.14
CA ASP A 220 -3.93 -42.71 6.39
C ASP A 220 -4.98 -41.60 6.31
N MET A 221 -4.74 -40.57 5.49
CA MET A 221 -5.71 -39.51 5.22
C MET A 221 -6.98 -40.09 4.59
N PHE A 222 -6.81 -40.87 3.52
CA PHE A 222 -7.90 -41.53 2.82
C PHE A 222 -8.65 -42.50 3.75
N LYS A 223 -7.91 -43.24 4.59
CA LYS A 223 -8.50 -44.15 5.58
C LYS A 223 -9.34 -43.41 6.62
N ALA A 224 -8.83 -42.31 7.17
CA ALA A 224 -9.57 -41.51 8.13
C ALA A 224 -10.87 -40.94 7.57
N VAL A 225 -10.85 -40.48 6.31
CA VAL A 225 -12.05 -40.02 5.61
C VAL A 225 -13.03 -41.16 5.37
N LEU A 226 -12.56 -42.30 4.85
CA LEU A 226 -13.41 -43.46 4.56
C LEU A 226 -14.08 -44.01 5.81
N ASP A 227 -13.39 -44.01 6.95
CA ASP A 227 -13.93 -44.47 8.24
C ASP A 227 -15.06 -43.56 8.75
N ASN A 228 -15.05 -42.29 8.35
CA ASN A 228 -15.95 -41.25 8.83
C ASN A 228 -16.83 -40.67 7.71
N ILE A 229 -17.01 -41.39 6.60
CA ILE A 229 -17.90 -40.97 5.52
C ILE A 229 -19.37 -41.10 5.93
N ALA A 230 -20.20 -40.11 5.57
CA ALA A 230 -21.64 -40.11 5.81
C ALA A 230 -22.36 -41.21 5.01
N ILE A 231 -23.61 -41.50 5.39
CA ILE A 231 -24.48 -42.34 4.56
C ILE A 231 -24.74 -41.60 3.24
N PHE A 232 -24.56 -42.29 2.11
CA PHE A 232 -24.56 -41.71 0.76
C PHE A 232 -23.42 -40.73 0.47
N GLY A 233 -22.42 -40.64 1.35
CA GLY A 233 -21.28 -39.76 1.16
C GLY A 233 -20.44 -40.14 -0.07
N ARG A 234 -19.72 -39.16 -0.61
CA ARG A 234 -18.92 -39.30 -1.82
C ARG A 234 -17.47 -38.93 -1.55
N ILE A 235 -16.53 -39.73 -2.03
CA ILE A 235 -15.10 -39.40 -2.00
C ILE A 235 -14.65 -39.19 -3.44
N ILE A 236 -14.23 -37.97 -3.76
CA ILE A 236 -13.56 -37.65 -5.02
C ILE A 236 -12.08 -37.97 -4.84
N VAL A 237 -11.55 -38.84 -5.69
CA VAL A 237 -10.10 -39.09 -5.79
C VAL A 237 -9.57 -38.29 -6.97
N PHE A 238 -8.82 -37.22 -6.68
CA PHE A 238 -8.25 -36.33 -7.71
C PHE A 238 -6.72 -36.41 -7.83
N GLY A 239 -6.05 -37.16 -6.93
CA GLY A 239 -4.61 -37.35 -6.91
C GLY A 239 -4.19 -38.42 -5.90
N ASN A 240 -2.88 -38.71 -5.82
CA ASN A 240 -2.32 -39.61 -4.81
C ASN A 240 -0.88 -39.19 -4.47
N CYS A 241 -0.72 -38.01 -3.84
CA CYS A 241 0.60 -37.40 -3.70
C CYS A 241 1.53 -38.12 -2.70
N SER A 242 1.00 -38.94 -1.79
CA SER A 242 1.82 -39.78 -0.90
C SER A 242 2.71 -40.77 -1.67
N HIS A 243 2.29 -41.21 -2.86
CA HIS A 243 3.03 -42.17 -3.67
C HIS A 243 4.08 -41.53 -4.58
N TYR A 244 4.14 -40.19 -4.69
CA TYR A 244 5.15 -39.52 -5.51
C TYR A 244 6.58 -39.68 -4.99
N HIS A 245 6.73 -40.12 -3.73
CA HIS A 245 8.03 -40.34 -3.07
C HIS A 245 8.32 -41.82 -2.76
N GLY A 246 7.54 -42.76 -3.30
CA GLY A 246 7.87 -44.21 -3.26
C GLY A 246 7.42 -44.99 -2.03
N ASP A 247 6.77 -44.37 -1.04
CA ASP A 247 6.32 -45.02 0.19
C ASP A 247 4.80 -45.15 0.24
N ALA A 248 4.29 -46.33 -0.12
CA ALA A 248 2.99 -46.78 0.35
C ALA A 248 2.95 -48.30 0.42
N GLY A 249 2.73 -48.81 1.64
CA GLY A 249 2.60 -50.23 1.89
C GLY A 249 1.39 -50.83 1.17
N ASN A 250 1.62 -51.93 0.45
CA ASN A 250 0.55 -52.77 -0.08
C ASN A 250 -0.03 -53.61 1.08
N ASP A 251 -1.12 -53.16 1.71
CA ASP A 251 -1.94 -54.02 2.58
C ASP A 251 -3.04 -54.72 1.75
N PRO A 252 -2.92 -56.03 1.48
CA PRO A 252 -3.88 -56.77 0.67
C PRO A 252 -5.29 -56.88 1.32
N GLN A 253 -5.42 -56.67 2.64
CA GLN A 253 -6.71 -56.77 3.33
C GLN A 253 -7.55 -55.49 3.25
N TYR A 254 -6.92 -54.36 2.91
CA TYR A 254 -7.60 -53.07 2.94
C TYR A 254 -8.74 -52.96 1.91
N GLY A 255 -8.60 -53.61 0.74
CA GLY A 255 -9.64 -53.61 -0.29
C GLY A 255 -10.97 -54.25 0.16
N TYR A 256 -10.93 -55.31 0.96
CA TYR A 256 -12.15 -55.94 1.50
C TYR A 256 -12.81 -55.05 2.57
N GLN A 257 -12.02 -54.48 3.48
CA GLN A 257 -12.53 -53.56 4.51
C GLN A 257 -13.12 -52.31 3.89
N GLN A 258 -12.50 -51.79 2.83
CA GLN A 258 -13.02 -50.67 2.05
C GLN A 258 -14.38 -51.01 1.44
N ASN A 259 -14.50 -52.14 0.74
CA ASN A 259 -15.77 -52.55 0.13
C ASN A 259 -16.89 -52.70 1.18
N ARG A 260 -16.60 -53.30 2.33
CA ARG A 260 -17.60 -53.45 3.40
C ARG A 260 -18.04 -52.12 3.99
N LYS A 261 -17.13 -51.16 4.21
CA LYS A 261 -17.46 -49.82 4.71
C LYS A 261 -18.31 -49.04 3.71
N MET A 262 -17.94 -49.08 2.43
CA MET A 262 -18.71 -48.46 1.35
C MET A 262 -20.12 -49.04 1.26
N GLN A 263 -20.25 -50.37 1.32
CA GLN A 263 -21.55 -51.05 1.32
C GLN A 263 -22.43 -50.62 2.50
N LEU A 264 -21.87 -50.60 3.72
CA LEU A 264 -22.63 -50.25 4.94
C LEU A 264 -23.11 -48.78 4.95
N ARG A 265 -22.39 -47.88 4.27
CA ARG A 265 -22.75 -46.46 4.18
C ARG A 265 -23.48 -46.09 2.89
N SER A 266 -23.67 -47.03 1.95
CA SER A 266 -24.11 -46.71 0.58
C SER A 266 -23.29 -45.57 -0.06
N ALA A 267 -22.01 -45.49 0.29
CA ALA A 267 -21.11 -44.42 -0.15
C ALA A 267 -20.58 -44.69 -1.57
N SER A 268 -20.02 -43.67 -2.22
CA SER A 268 -19.38 -43.81 -3.55
C SER A 268 -17.95 -43.26 -3.57
N LEU A 269 -17.08 -43.97 -4.29
CA LEU A 269 -15.72 -43.53 -4.60
C LEU A 269 -15.69 -43.13 -6.07
N ARG A 270 -15.33 -41.88 -6.35
CA ARG A 270 -15.45 -41.27 -7.67
C ARG A 270 -14.09 -40.77 -8.14
N GLY A 271 -13.53 -41.43 -9.16
CA GLY A 271 -12.28 -40.98 -9.77
C GLY A 271 -12.51 -39.71 -10.57
N PHE A 272 -11.60 -38.74 -10.45
CA PHE A 272 -11.62 -37.51 -11.22
C PHE A 272 -10.36 -37.35 -12.05
N GLN A 273 -10.53 -37.04 -13.34
CA GLN A 273 -9.47 -36.66 -14.25
C GLN A 273 -9.98 -35.53 -15.15
N ARG A 274 -9.38 -34.33 -15.02
CA ARG A 274 -9.80 -33.12 -15.75
C ARG A 274 -9.99 -33.35 -17.25
N ARG A 275 -9.08 -34.11 -17.88
CA ARG A 275 -9.10 -34.40 -19.32
C ARG A 275 -10.39 -35.06 -19.84
N HIS A 276 -11.23 -35.61 -18.96
CA HIS A 276 -12.53 -36.19 -19.33
C HIS A 276 -13.69 -35.17 -19.34
N HIS A 277 -13.44 -33.90 -19.00
CA HIS A 277 -14.44 -32.82 -18.97
C HIS A 277 -14.16 -31.63 -19.93
N PRO A 278 -13.71 -31.84 -21.18
CA PRO A 278 -13.32 -30.74 -22.06
C PRO A 278 -14.49 -29.82 -22.46
N LYS A 279 -15.73 -30.29 -22.35
CA LYS A 279 -16.94 -29.51 -22.70
C LYS A 279 -17.37 -28.56 -21.57
N ASP A 280 -17.13 -28.94 -20.32
CA ASP A 280 -17.51 -28.15 -19.14
C ASP A 280 -16.44 -27.09 -18.80
N GLU A 281 -15.17 -27.36 -19.12
CA GLU A 281 -14.04 -26.54 -18.70
C GLU A 281 -14.15 -25.03 -19.04
N PRO A 282 -14.57 -24.61 -20.25
CA PRO A 282 -14.68 -23.19 -20.58
C PRO A 282 -15.68 -22.43 -19.71
N GLU A 283 -16.81 -23.06 -19.35
CA GLU A 283 -17.84 -22.46 -18.49
C GLU A 283 -17.28 -22.20 -17.08
N HIS A 284 -16.65 -23.22 -16.50
CA HIS A 284 -16.06 -23.13 -15.17
C HIS A 284 -14.95 -22.08 -15.11
N LEU A 285 -14.09 -22.05 -16.13
CA LEU A 285 -12.96 -21.13 -16.18
C LEU A 285 -13.41 -19.67 -16.33
N ASN A 286 -14.41 -19.40 -17.18
CA ASN A 286 -15.00 -18.06 -17.31
C ASN A 286 -15.65 -17.58 -16.00
N ARG A 287 -16.36 -18.46 -15.29
CA ARG A 287 -16.93 -18.13 -13.97
C ARG A 287 -15.85 -17.81 -12.94
N LEU A 288 -14.75 -18.58 -12.91
CA LEU A 288 -13.63 -18.35 -12.00
C LEU A 288 -12.92 -17.02 -12.28
N VAL A 289 -12.68 -16.69 -13.56
CA VAL A 289 -12.11 -15.38 -13.94
C VAL A 289 -13.00 -14.24 -13.46
N LYS A 290 -14.33 -14.36 -13.60
CA LYS A 290 -15.27 -13.36 -13.10
C LYS A 290 -15.22 -13.21 -11.58
N LEU A 291 -15.18 -14.32 -10.83
CA LEU A 291 -15.05 -14.29 -9.37
C LEU A 291 -13.77 -13.59 -8.92
N VAL A 292 -12.64 -13.84 -9.58
CA VAL A 292 -11.38 -13.15 -9.26
C VAL A 292 -11.43 -11.66 -9.59
N GLN A 293 -12.15 -11.26 -10.65
CA GLN A 293 -12.35 -9.85 -11.00
C GLN A 293 -13.24 -9.10 -9.99
N GLU A 294 -14.20 -9.79 -9.38
CA GLU A 294 -15.07 -9.22 -8.35
C GLU A 294 -14.33 -9.02 -7.01
N VAL A 295 -13.26 -9.79 -6.76
CA VAL A 295 -12.36 -9.63 -5.59
C VAL A 295 -11.20 -8.68 -5.95
N LYS A 296 -11.47 -7.38 -6.00
CA LYS A 296 -10.39 -6.37 -6.10
C LYS A 296 -9.57 -6.34 -4.80
N MET A 297 -8.31 -6.76 -4.87
CA MET A 297 -7.34 -6.43 -3.83
C MET A 297 -7.16 -4.90 -3.79
N PRO A 298 -7.28 -4.26 -2.61
CA PRO A 298 -7.15 -2.81 -2.53
C PRO A 298 -5.69 -2.39 -2.80
N SER A 299 -5.49 -1.66 -3.89
CA SER A 299 -4.25 -0.94 -4.20
C SER A 299 -4.35 0.50 -3.71
N PHE A 300 -3.21 1.17 -3.62
CA PHE A 300 -3.18 2.59 -3.31
C PHE A 300 -2.04 3.33 -4.01
N ARG A 301 -2.18 4.65 -4.07
CA ARG A 301 -1.21 5.54 -4.71
C ARG A 301 -0.43 6.35 -3.69
N ARG A 302 0.84 6.62 -4.01
CA ARG A 302 1.70 7.53 -3.24
C ARG A 302 2.72 8.24 -4.10
N VAL A 303 3.25 9.34 -3.59
CA VAL A 303 4.30 10.15 -4.22
C VAL A 303 5.67 9.72 -3.68
N LEU A 304 6.56 9.33 -4.59
CA LEU A 304 7.93 8.93 -4.30
C LEU A 304 8.92 9.95 -4.83
N VAL A 305 9.90 10.30 -4.01
CA VAL A 305 11.12 10.98 -4.48
C VAL A 305 12.01 9.93 -5.12
N HIS A 306 12.35 10.10 -6.40
CA HIS A 306 13.21 9.19 -7.16
C HIS A 306 14.52 9.85 -7.64
N THR A 307 14.66 11.17 -7.49
CA THR A 307 15.91 11.88 -7.73
C THR A 307 16.00 13.11 -6.84
N TRP A 308 17.21 13.48 -6.41
CA TRP A 308 17.42 14.66 -5.58
C TRP A 308 17.31 15.93 -6.44
N SER A 309 16.34 16.79 -6.16
CA SER A 309 16.18 18.05 -6.88
C SER A 309 15.39 19.09 -6.08
N THR A 310 15.66 20.37 -6.37
CA THR A 310 14.82 21.49 -5.95
C THR A 310 13.58 21.67 -6.83
N ASP A 311 13.50 20.97 -7.96
CA ASP A 311 12.30 20.89 -8.78
C ASP A 311 11.47 19.68 -8.32
N PHE A 312 10.33 19.94 -7.67
CA PHE A 312 9.47 18.89 -7.11
C PHE A 312 8.94 17.94 -8.20
N ARG A 313 8.57 18.47 -9.38
CA ARG A 313 8.00 17.68 -10.49
C ARG A 313 9.05 16.72 -11.03
N LYS A 314 10.29 17.19 -11.15
CA LYS A 314 11.41 16.35 -11.58
C LYS A 314 11.85 15.35 -10.51
N ALA A 315 11.75 15.72 -9.24
CA ALA A 315 12.17 14.89 -8.12
C ALA A 315 11.23 13.72 -7.84
N THR A 316 9.94 13.86 -8.18
CA THR A 316 8.87 12.98 -7.70
C THR A 316 8.10 12.28 -8.81
N LYS A 317 7.53 11.12 -8.48
CA LYS A 317 6.57 10.39 -9.31
C LYS A 317 5.48 9.74 -8.46
N ILE A 318 4.28 9.62 -9.01
CA ILE A 318 3.22 8.81 -8.39
C ILE A 318 3.47 7.34 -8.73
N VAL A 319 3.37 6.47 -7.74
CA VAL A 319 3.42 5.01 -7.90
C VAL A 319 2.15 4.37 -7.35
N VAL A 320 1.83 3.17 -7.83
CA VAL A 320 0.73 2.33 -7.36
C VAL A 320 1.32 1.12 -6.64
N ASP A 321 1.02 0.99 -5.36
CA ASP A 321 1.31 -0.23 -4.60
C ASP A 321 0.10 -1.16 -4.65
N GLN A 322 0.35 -2.45 -4.89
CA GLN A 322 -0.70 -3.43 -5.17
C GLN A 322 -1.46 -3.92 -3.91
N GLU A 323 -0.93 -3.60 -2.74
CA GLU A 323 -1.52 -3.94 -1.45
C GLU A 323 -1.50 -2.72 -0.54
N LEU A 324 -2.53 -2.55 0.29
CA LEU A 324 -2.50 -1.58 1.39
C LEU A 324 -1.35 -1.90 2.36
N PRO A 325 -0.77 -0.88 3.02
CA PRO A 325 0.22 -1.14 4.05
C PRO A 325 -0.42 -1.96 5.18
N LYS A 326 0.38 -2.83 5.81
CA LYS A 326 -0.02 -3.56 7.02
C LYS A 326 0.66 -2.91 8.21
N PRO A 327 -0.07 -2.56 9.29
CA PRO A 327 0.53 -1.87 10.42
C PRO A 327 1.51 -2.82 11.13
N THR A 328 2.76 -2.38 11.25
CA THR A 328 3.77 -3.03 12.09
C THR A 328 3.50 -2.76 13.57
N VAL A 329 4.12 -3.53 14.46
CA VAL A 329 3.91 -3.43 15.92
C VAL A 329 4.05 -1.98 16.40
N GLY A 330 3.02 -1.47 17.08
CA GLY A 330 2.98 -0.09 17.58
C GLY A 330 2.49 0.96 16.56
N ASN A 331 2.18 0.56 15.33
CA ASN A 331 1.71 1.46 14.27
C ASN A 331 0.23 1.25 13.94
N VAL A 332 -0.31 2.22 13.21
CA VAL A 332 -1.63 2.18 12.58
C VAL A 332 -1.51 2.53 11.11
N VAL A 333 -2.48 2.17 10.29
CA VAL A 333 -2.62 2.66 8.92
C VAL A 333 -3.75 3.68 8.86
N VAL A 334 -3.45 4.86 8.34
CA VAL A 334 -4.41 5.93 8.15
C VAL A 334 -4.73 6.05 6.66
N LYS A 335 -6.01 6.02 6.31
CA LYS A 335 -6.52 6.44 5.00
C LYS A 335 -6.61 7.96 4.98
N ASN A 336 -5.76 8.60 4.19
CA ASN A 336 -5.69 10.05 4.14
C ASN A 336 -6.84 10.64 3.32
N HIS A 337 -7.40 11.75 3.82
CA HIS A 337 -8.40 12.55 3.13
C HIS A 337 -7.92 13.97 2.85
N PHE A 338 -7.03 14.49 3.69
CA PHE A 338 -6.42 15.80 3.51
C PHE A 338 -4.92 15.75 3.77
N LEU A 339 -4.13 16.41 2.92
CA LEU A 339 -2.68 16.50 3.03
C LEU A 339 -2.23 17.96 3.13
N GLY A 340 -1.21 18.24 3.94
CA GLY A 340 -0.64 19.58 4.07
C GLY A 340 0.57 19.81 3.17
N ILE A 341 0.57 20.91 2.42
CA ILE A 341 1.76 21.35 1.66
C ILE A 341 2.64 22.25 2.54
N ASN A 342 3.94 21.98 2.55
CA ASN A 342 4.93 22.67 3.37
C ASN A 342 6.05 23.22 2.50
N ALA A 343 6.55 24.42 2.83
CA ALA A 343 7.73 24.98 2.15
C ALA A 343 8.95 24.04 2.23
N THR A 344 9.01 23.18 3.24
CA THR A 344 10.13 22.26 3.38
C THR A 344 10.01 20.98 2.55
N ASP A 345 8.90 20.78 1.82
CA ASP A 345 8.76 19.64 0.91
C ASP A 345 9.86 19.65 -0.17
N ILE A 346 10.32 20.83 -0.61
CA ILE A 346 11.49 20.97 -1.50
C ILE A 346 12.81 20.60 -0.80
N ASN A 347 12.95 20.91 0.49
CA ASN A 347 14.14 20.49 1.23
C ASN A 347 14.17 18.97 1.46
N ILE A 348 13.00 18.33 1.52
CA ILE A 348 12.90 16.86 1.49
C ILE A 348 13.37 16.36 0.12
N THR A 349 12.86 16.91 -0.99
CA THR A 349 13.23 16.42 -2.33
C THR A 349 14.66 16.77 -2.76
N ASN A 350 15.30 17.79 -2.20
CA ASN A 350 16.68 18.17 -2.54
C ASN A 350 17.73 17.53 -1.60
N GLY A 351 17.28 16.85 -0.53
CA GLY A 351 18.14 16.22 0.47
C GLY A 351 18.70 17.17 1.52
N GLY A 352 18.06 18.31 1.76
CA GLY A 352 18.46 19.36 2.72
C GLY A 352 18.45 18.91 4.18
N TYR A 353 17.78 17.80 4.49
CA TYR A 353 17.80 17.14 5.80
C TYR A 353 18.81 15.98 5.89
N GLY A 354 19.68 15.84 4.88
CA GLY A 354 20.55 14.69 4.70
C GLY A 354 20.08 13.82 3.54
N ARG A 355 21.03 13.33 2.74
CA ARG A 355 20.75 12.44 1.61
C ARG A 355 20.87 10.99 2.07
N THR A 356 19.82 10.23 1.80
CA THR A 356 19.76 8.77 2.00
C THR A 356 19.74 8.05 0.65
N SER A 357 19.53 6.73 0.65
CA SER A 357 19.28 5.98 -0.59
C SER A 357 17.86 6.25 -1.11
N LEU A 358 17.76 6.65 -2.37
CA LEU A 358 16.48 6.78 -3.09
C LEU A 358 15.99 5.41 -3.59
N PRO A 359 14.67 5.21 -3.78
CA PRO A 359 13.61 6.20 -3.58
C PRO A 359 13.17 6.37 -2.12
N ILE A 360 12.64 7.54 -1.77
CA ILE A 360 12.07 7.82 -0.44
C ILE A 360 10.64 8.36 -0.53
N ASN A 361 9.85 8.15 0.53
CA ASN A 361 8.54 8.78 0.68
C ASN A 361 8.66 10.29 1.00
N CYS A 362 7.61 11.06 0.72
CA CYS A 362 7.57 12.51 0.99
C CYS A 362 6.20 12.99 1.50
N GLY A 363 6.12 14.27 1.90
CA GLY A 363 4.98 14.84 2.62
C GLY A 363 5.05 14.60 4.12
N LEU A 364 4.64 15.58 4.92
CA LEU A 364 4.90 15.60 6.38
C LEU A 364 3.65 15.44 7.26
N GLU A 365 2.46 15.71 6.76
CA GLU A 365 1.25 15.73 7.59
C GLU A 365 0.01 15.32 6.80
N GLY A 366 -0.89 14.63 7.50
CA GLY A 366 -2.13 14.11 6.96
C GLY A 366 -3.25 14.14 7.99
N VAL A 367 -4.48 14.22 7.49
CA VAL A 367 -5.73 14.04 8.25
C VAL A 367 -6.56 13.01 7.52
N GLY A 368 -7.08 12.03 8.27
CA GLY A 368 -7.71 10.86 7.70
C GLY A 368 -8.48 10.03 8.70
N VAL A 369 -8.79 8.80 8.30
CA VAL A 369 -9.50 7.82 9.11
C VAL A 369 -8.59 6.60 9.30
N VAL A 370 -8.56 6.05 10.51
CA VAL A 370 -7.78 4.84 10.79
C VAL A 370 -8.41 3.65 10.06
N GLU A 371 -7.64 3.05 9.15
CA GLU A 371 -8.04 1.89 8.32
C GLU A 371 -7.75 0.57 9.04
N SER A 372 -6.56 0.45 9.65
CA SER A 372 -6.16 -0.74 10.40
C SER A 372 -5.20 -0.39 11.53
N VAL A 373 -5.14 -1.25 12.54
CA VAL A 373 -4.38 -1.04 13.78
C VAL A 373 -3.59 -2.32 14.08
N ALA A 374 -2.31 -2.18 14.44
CA ALA A 374 -1.51 -3.32 14.89
C ALA A 374 -2.02 -3.86 16.22
N GLU A 375 -1.84 -5.17 16.44
CA GLU A 375 -2.15 -5.80 17.71
C GLU A 375 -1.40 -5.11 18.87
N GLY A 376 -2.10 -4.86 19.98
CA GLY A 376 -1.54 -4.23 21.18
C GLY A 376 -1.62 -2.70 21.24
N VAL A 377 -2.08 -2.02 20.18
CA VAL A 377 -2.39 -0.58 20.23
C VAL A 377 -3.78 -0.38 20.86
N ALA A 378 -3.85 0.26 22.03
CA ALA A 378 -5.10 0.41 22.80
C ALA A 378 -5.83 1.74 22.57
N ASP A 379 -5.09 2.84 22.35
CA ASP A 379 -5.66 4.19 22.38
C ASP A 379 -6.22 4.67 21.03
N VAL A 380 -6.09 3.87 19.96
CA VAL A 380 -6.53 4.21 18.60
C VAL A 380 -7.30 3.03 18.02
N SER A 381 -8.46 3.28 17.43
CA SER A 381 -9.35 2.25 16.86
C SER A 381 -9.62 2.50 15.38
N VAL A 382 -9.91 1.42 14.64
CA VAL A 382 -10.38 1.51 13.25
C VAL A 382 -11.63 2.39 13.19
N GLY A 383 -11.67 3.32 12.24
CA GLY A 383 -12.74 4.30 12.08
C GLY A 383 -12.52 5.63 12.82
N ASP A 384 -11.51 5.75 13.70
CA ASP A 384 -11.20 7.02 14.35
C ASP A 384 -10.75 8.07 13.31
N THR A 385 -11.26 9.31 13.43
CA THR A 385 -10.75 10.47 12.69
C THR A 385 -9.50 11.02 13.36
N VAL A 386 -8.43 11.14 12.60
CA VAL A 386 -7.10 11.42 13.15
C VAL A 386 -6.32 12.41 12.30
N ALA A 387 -5.38 13.09 12.95
CA ALA A 387 -4.35 13.92 12.36
C ALA A 387 -2.98 13.43 12.81
N TYR A 388 -1.95 13.61 11.98
CA TYR A 388 -0.59 13.21 12.34
C TYR A 388 0.49 14.04 11.63
N GLN A 389 1.70 14.01 12.20
CA GLN A 389 2.94 14.45 11.54
C GLN A 389 3.85 13.24 11.32
N HIS A 390 4.02 12.84 10.07
CA HIS A 390 4.88 11.73 9.70
C HIS A 390 5.35 11.85 8.25
N LEU A 391 6.62 11.51 8.00
CA LEU A 391 7.16 11.50 6.64
C LEU A 391 6.48 10.41 5.82
N GLY A 392 6.06 10.75 4.60
CA GLY A 392 5.35 9.84 3.70
C GLY A 392 3.84 10.08 3.66
N ALA A 393 3.38 11.23 4.18
CA ALA A 393 1.98 11.59 4.14
C ALA A 393 1.43 11.81 2.71
N PHE A 394 2.27 12.05 1.69
CA PHE A 394 1.79 12.15 0.30
C PHE A 394 1.46 10.76 -0.28
N ALA A 395 0.43 10.15 0.28
CA ALA A 395 -0.09 8.83 -0.04
C ALA A 395 -1.58 8.78 0.29
N GLU A 396 -2.33 7.90 -0.39
CA GLU A 396 -3.73 7.61 -0.04
C GLU A 396 -3.83 6.84 1.29
N TYR A 397 -2.84 6.02 1.61
CA TYR A 397 -2.72 5.33 2.89
C TYR A 397 -1.30 5.50 3.43
N THR A 398 -1.18 5.78 4.72
CA THR A 398 0.12 5.95 5.38
C THR A 398 0.15 5.13 6.67
N GLU A 399 1.21 4.34 6.84
CA GLU A 399 1.52 3.73 8.12
C GLU A 399 2.15 4.78 9.05
N VAL A 400 1.63 4.91 10.26
CA VAL A 400 2.02 5.94 11.23
C VAL A 400 2.19 5.32 12.61
N PRO A 401 3.26 5.66 13.36
CA PRO A 401 3.37 5.28 14.76
C PRO A 401 2.19 5.78 15.58
N SER A 402 1.57 4.90 16.37
CA SER A 402 0.37 5.23 17.16
C SER A 402 0.58 6.41 18.11
N GLU A 403 1.79 6.57 18.66
CA GLU A 403 2.20 7.71 19.50
C GLU A 403 2.16 9.09 18.80
N LYS A 404 2.15 9.11 17.46
CA LYS A 404 2.07 10.34 16.64
C LYS A 404 0.65 10.66 16.19
N ILE A 405 -0.30 9.79 16.52
CA ILE A 405 -1.71 9.97 16.18
C ILE A 405 -2.36 10.93 17.17
N VAL A 406 -3.08 11.90 16.63
CA VAL A 406 -3.91 12.81 17.42
C VAL A 406 -5.34 12.67 16.94
N LYS A 407 -6.24 12.23 17.82
CA LYS A 407 -7.66 12.12 17.49
C LYS A 407 -8.26 13.50 17.28
N THR A 408 -9.04 13.62 16.20
CA THR A 408 -9.81 14.83 15.90
C THR A 408 -11.29 14.53 16.14
N PRO A 409 -12.09 15.53 16.55
CA PRO A 409 -13.53 15.32 16.76
C PRO A 409 -14.29 15.09 15.45
N GLU A 410 -13.75 15.55 14.33
CA GLU A 410 -14.32 15.39 13.00
C GLU A 410 -13.24 15.31 11.93
N LEU A 411 -13.60 14.76 10.78
CA LEU A 411 -12.76 14.72 9.59
C LEU A 411 -12.86 16.06 8.86
N SER A 412 -11.93 16.98 9.13
CA SER A 412 -11.98 18.35 8.58
C SER A 412 -10.61 18.83 8.09
N PRO A 413 -10.56 19.52 6.94
CA PRO A 413 -9.32 20.13 6.45
C PRO A 413 -8.83 21.26 7.37
N SER A 414 -9.67 21.81 8.26
CA SER A 414 -9.28 22.86 9.21
C SER A 414 -8.30 22.40 10.28
N VAL A 415 -8.06 21.09 10.40
CA VAL A 415 -7.05 20.54 11.31
C VAL A 415 -5.64 20.60 10.70
N ILE A 416 -5.49 20.46 9.38
CA ILE A 416 -4.17 20.47 8.70
C ILE A 416 -3.35 21.73 8.99
N PRO A 417 -3.91 22.95 9.03
CA PRO A 417 -3.14 24.15 9.40
C PRO A 417 -2.54 24.07 10.81
N LEU A 418 -3.13 23.29 11.71
CA LEU A 418 -2.67 23.19 13.09
C LEU A 418 -1.51 22.23 13.26
N THR A 419 -1.50 21.12 12.51
CA THR A 419 -0.59 20.00 12.71
C THR A 419 0.85 20.47 12.68
N VAL A 420 1.38 20.96 11.55
CA VAL A 420 2.74 21.50 11.50
C VAL A 420 2.79 23.01 11.81
N CYS A 421 1.97 23.81 11.14
CA CYS A 421 2.11 25.27 11.14
C CYS A 421 1.68 25.91 12.47
N GLY A 422 0.49 25.60 12.97
CA GLY A 422 -0.01 26.16 14.24
C GLY A 422 0.89 25.78 15.42
N VAL A 423 1.23 24.49 15.56
CA VAL A 423 2.10 24.00 16.63
C VAL A 423 3.48 24.66 16.55
N SER A 424 4.06 24.78 15.35
CA SER A 424 5.32 25.48 15.15
C SER A 424 5.26 26.93 15.60
N ALA A 425 4.21 27.68 15.24
CA ALA A 425 4.03 29.06 15.67
C ALA A 425 3.95 29.17 17.20
N SER A 426 3.12 28.30 17.82
CA SER A 426 2.90 28.32 19.26
C SER A 426 4.17 27.98 20.05
N LEU A 427 4.89 26.93 19.65
CA LEU A 427 6.16 26.54 20.29
C LEU A 427 7.27 27.55 20.03
N ALA A 428 7.38 28.09 18.81
CA ALA A 428 8.39 29.08 18.49
C ALA A 428 8.21 30.34 19.33
N LEU A 429 6.99 30.87 19.45
CA LEU A 429 6.70 32.05 20.27
C LEU A 429 6.97 31.80 21.76
N GLU A 430 6.63 30.62 22.26
CA GLU A 430 6.77 30.29 23.68
C GLU A 430 8.23 29.95 24.06
N LYS A 431 8.85 29.00 23.36
CA LYS A 431 10.16 28.44 23.74
C LYS A 431 11.35 29.23 23.19
N ALA A 432 11.29 29.67 21.93
CA ALA A 432 12.36 30.45 21.32
C ALA A 432 12.14 31.96 21.53
N GLY A 433 10.91 32.42 21.34
CA GLY A 433 10.54 33.82 21.47
C GLY A 433 10.46 34.30 22.90
N GLU A 434 10.08 33.43 23.85
CA GLU A 434 9.72 33.82 25.23
C GLU A 434 8.78 35.03 25.21
N MET A 435 7.81 35.01 24.28
CA MET A 435 6.95 36.16 23.98
C MET A 435 6.22 36.64 25.23
N LYS A 436 6.23 37.96 25.45
CA LYS A 436 5.47 38.62 26.52
C LYS A 436 4.31 39.41 25.92
N SER A 437 3.54 40.07 26.79
CA SER A 437 2.52 41.05 26.41
C SER A 437 3.10 42.45 26.28
N ASN A 438 2.41 43.33 25.53
CA ASN A 438 2.82 44.71 25.28
C ASN A 438 4.16 44.86 24.54
N GLU A 439 4.53 43.87 23.73
CA GLU A 439 5.70 43.89 22.87
C GLU A 439 5.32 44.32 21.44
N THR A 440 6.27 44.95 20.73
CA THR A 440 6.21 45.13 19.27
C THR A 440 6.74 43.86 18.60
N VAL A 441 5.84 43.13 17.94
CA VAL A 441 6.11 41.83 17.31
C VAL A 441 6.09 41.97 15.79
N PHE A 442 7.18 41.61 15.13
CA PHE A 442 7.27 41.54 13.67
C PHE A 442 7.12 40.11 13.17
N VAL A 443 6.40 39.90 12.07
CA VAL A 443 6.23 38.59 11.43
C VAL A 443 6.50 38.71 9.92
N SER A 444 7.51 37.99 9.40
CA SER A 444 7.68 37.83 7.95
C SER A 444 6.79 36.71 7.41
N ALA A 445 6.44 36.77 6.13
CA ALA A 445 5.45 35.88 5.49
C ALA A 445 4.14 35.77 6.31
N ALA A 446 3.68 36.88 6.89
CA ALA A 446 2.64 36.89 7.92
C ALA A 446 1.30 36.34 7.44
N ALA A 447 0.97 36.47 6.15
CA ALA A 447 -0.27 35.94 5.57
C ALA A 447 -0.15 34.47 5.14
N GLY A 448 1.01 33.83 5.34
CA GLY A 448 1.27 32.45 4.98
C GLY A 448 0.84 31.44 6.06
N ALA A 449 1.11 30.17 5.80
CA ALA A 449 0.60 29.04 6.58
C ALA A 449 0.95 29.08 8.09
N THR A 450 2.21 29.35 8.45
CA THR A 450 2.63 29.50 9.85
C THR A 450 2.46 30.94 10.35
N GLY A 451 2.80 31.93 9.51
CA GLY A 451 2.75 33.35 9.86
C GLY A 451 1.38 33.80 10.37
N GLN A 452 0.29 33.25 9.79
CA GLN A 452 -1.08 33.58 10.21
C GLN A 452 -1.37 33.18 11.66
N PHE A 453 -0.74 32.12 12.18
CA PHE A 453 -0.89 31.73 13.58
C PHE A 453 -0.03 32.60 14.48
N VAL A 454 1.18 32.95 14.03
CA VAL A 454 2.08 33.82 14.79
C VAL A 454 1.41 35.17 15.05
N VAL A 455 0.82 35.80 14.02
CA VAL A 455 0.14 37.09 14.20
C VAL A 455 -1.06 36.98 15.13
N GLN A 456 -1.90 35.95 14.98
CA GLN A 456 -3.08 35.76 15.83
C GLN A 456 -2.70 35.48 17.30
N LEU A 457 -1.71 34.63 17.54
CA LEU A 457 -1.23 34.31 18.89
C LEU A 457 -0.57 35.53 19.54
N ALA A 458 0.19 36.32 18.79
CA ALA A 458 0.76 37.58 19.30
C ALA A 458 -0.34 38.60 19.63
N LYS A 459 -1.38 38.74 18.79
CA LYS A 459 -2.54 39.59 19.09
C LYS A 459 -3.30 39.11 20.32
N LEU A 460 -3.54 37.80 20.45
CA LEU A 460 -4.20 37.22 21.63
C LEU A 460 -3.39 37.44 22.93
N ALA A 461 -2.07 37.54 22.83
CA ALA A 461 -1.19 37.86 23.95
C ALA A 461 -1.15 39.37 24.30
N GLY A 462 -1.88 40.22 23.57
CA GLY A 462 -1.93 41.67 23.81
C GLY A 462 -0.75 42.44 23.21
N ASN A 463 -0.15 41.94 22.13
CA ASN A 463 0.97 42.61 21.45
C ASN A 463 0.52 43.52 20.32
N HIS A 464 1.40 44.46 19.96
CA HIS A 464 1.34 45.23 18.72
C HIS A 464 2.06 44.44 17.62
N VAL A 465 1.36 44.14 16.52
CA VAL A 465 1.83 43.20 15.50
C VAL A 465 2.02 43.90 14.15
N ILE A 466 3.22 43.77 13.62
CA ILE A 466 3.62 44.20 12.28
C ILE A 466 3.73 42.94 11.40
N GLY A 467 2.99 42.90 10.30
CA GLY A 467 2.96 41.73 9.41
C GLY A 467 3.42 42.07 8.00
N ALA A 468 4.53 41.50 7.54
CA ALA A 468 5.03 41.70 6.18
C ALA A 468 4.46 40.66 5.20
N CYS A 469 3.96 41.12 4.04
CA CYS A 469 3.39 40.28 2.99
C CYS A 469 3.59 40.88 1.58
N SER A 470 3.19 40.13 0.54
CA SER A 470 3.58 40.38 -0.86
C SER A 470 2.48 40.94 -1.77
N SER A 471 1.28 41.21 -1.25
CA SER A 471 0.15 41.73 -2.03
C SER A 471 -0.85 42.48 -1.14
N ASP A 472 -1.68 43.33 -1.75
CA ASP A 472 -2.71 44.07 -1.03
C ASP A 472 -3.83 43.15 -0.52
N GLU A 473 -4.14 42.07 -1.25
CA GLU A 473 -5.08 41.04 -0.78
C GLU A 473 -4.61 40.41 0.54
N LYS A 474 -3.30 40.17 0.67
CA LYS A 474 -2.68 39.69 1.91
C LYS A 474 -2.71 40.75 3.00
N VAL A 475 -2.57 42.03 2.66
CA VAL A 475 -2.74 43.13 3.61
C VAL A 475 -4.15 43.11 4.20
N GLU A 476 -5.19 42.99 3.37
CA GLU A 476 -6.59 42.90 3.85
C GLU A 476 -6.83 41.64 4.69
N TYR A 477 -6.25 40.50 4.28
CA TYR A 477 -6.30 39.28 5.10
C TYR A 477 -5.68 39.50 6.49
N LEU A 478 -4.51 40.13 6.58
CA LEU A 478 -3.85 40.41 7.86
C LEU A 478 -4.66 41.37 8.72
N LYS A 479 -5.29 42.41 8.14
CA LYS A 479 -6.22 43.28 8.87
C LYS A 479 -7.38 42.48 9.46
N SER A 480 -7.92 41.50 8.72
CA SER A 480 -9.00 40.62 9.19
C SER A 480 -8.59 39.67 10.34
N LEU A 481 -7.28 39.52 10.58
CA LEU A 481 -6.69 38.80 11.72
C LEU A 481 -6.33 39.74 12.89
N GLY A 482 -6.58 41.04 12.74
CA GLY A 482 -6.29 42.05 13.77
C GLY A 482 -4.84 42.55 13.78
N VAL A 483 -4.07 42.35 12.71
CA VAL A 483 -2.72 42.91 12.58
C VAL A 483 -2.77 44.43 12.56
N ASP A 484 -1.99 45.07 13.43
CA ASP A 484 -2.01 46.53 13.60
C ASP A 484 -1.32 47.25 12.44
N ARG A 485 -0.20 46.70 11.95
CA ARG A 485 0.52 47.25 10.79
C ARG A 485 0.88 46.18 9.77
N PRO A 486 -0.03 45.86 8.84
CA PRO A 486 0.32 45.07 7.67
C PRO A 486 1.17 45.92 6.71
N VAL A 487 2.22 45.33 6.15
CA VAL A 487 3.15 45.99 5.21
C VAL A 487 3.22 45.16 3.93
N ASN A 488 2.88 45.78 2.79
CA ASN A 488 3.15 45.19 1.48
C ASN A 488 4.57 45.57 1.05
N TYR A 489 5.54 44.69 1.29
CA TYR A 489 6.95 44.98 1.02
C TYR A 489 7.30 45.13 -0.46
N LYS A 490 6.36 44.87 -1.39
CA LYS A 490 6.53 45.17 -2.82
C LYS A 490 6.17 46.61 -3.17
N LYS A 491 5.50 47.33 -2.27
CA LYS A 491 5.05 48.72 -2.46
C LYS A 491 5.67 49.69 -1.46
N GLU A 492 6.03 49.19 -0.28
CA GLU A 492 6.62 49.97 0.81
C GLU A 492 8.03 49.46 1.13
N ASP A 493 8.97 50.38 1.37
CA ASP A 493 10.28 50.02 1.92
C ASP A 493 10.13 49.67 3.40
N LEU A 494 10.25 48.37 3.70
CA LEU A 494 10.08 47.85 5.06
C LEU A 494 11.04 48.52 6.06
N ASN A 495 12.32 48.74 5.68
CA ASN A 495 13.29 49.35 6.59
C ASN A 495 12.91 50.80 6.91
N ALA A 496 12.49 51.56 5.88
CA ALA A 496 12.03 52.94 6.06
C ALA A 496 10.76 53.01 6.94
N VAL A 497 9.81 52.09 6.74
CA VAL A 497 8.61 51.97 7.57
C VAL A 497 8.99 51.67 9.02
N LEU A 498 9.82 50.65 9.26
CA LEU A 498 10.23 50.26 10.61
C LEU A 498 10.93 51.40 11.34
N LYS A 499 11.89 52.06 10.68
CA LYS A 499 12.64 53.17 11.27
C LYS A 499 11.79 54.38 11.61
N LYS A 500 10.77 54.66 10.80
CA LYS A 500 9.90 55.84 10.95
C LYS A 500 8.79 55.60 11.98
N GLU A 501 8.13 54.46 11.91
CA GLU A 501 6.93 54.17 12.72
C GLU A 501 7.29 53.51 14.06
N TYR A 502 8.44 52.86 14.16
CA TYR A 502 8.87 52.08 15.34
C TYR A 502 10.29 52.48 15.80
N PRO A 503 10.52 53.73 16.23
CA PRO A 503 11.84 54.22 16.60
C PRO A 503 12.47 53.48 17.80
N ASP A 504 11.65 52.89 18.68
CA ASP A 504 12.10 52.07 19.81
C ASP A 504 12.44 50.62 19.41
N GLY A 505 12.16 50.26 18.16
CA GLY A 505 12.50 48.98 17.55
C GLY A 505 11.53 47.84 17.85
N ILE A 506 11.87 46.66 17.31
CA ILE A 506 11.08 45.42 17.41
C ILE A 506 11.57 44.59 18.61
N ASN A 507 10.67 44.20 19.52
CA ASN A 507 11.03 43.37 20.69
C ASN A 507 11.14 41.89 20.34
N LEU A 508 10.28 41.40 19.44
CA LEU A 508 10.29 40.02 18.99
C LEU A 508 10.01 39.95 17.49
N ALA A 509 10.85 39.25 16.73
CA ALA A 509 10.62 38.98 15.32
C ALA A 509 10.51 37.48 15.06
N PHE A 510 9.47 37.07 14.33
CA PHE A 510 9.37 35.75 13.74
C PHE A 510 9.80 35.85 12.27
N GLU A 511 10.97 35.30 11.95
CA GLU A 511 11.59 35.44 10.64
C GLU A 511 11.69 34.08 9.93
N SER A 512 10.99 33.96 8.79
CA SER A 512 10.92 32.73 7.98
C SER A 512 11.38 32.90 6.52
N VAL A 513 11.80 34.09 6.12
CA VAL A 513 12.06 34.46 4.72
C VAL A 513 13.55 34.58 4.42
N GLY A 514 14.30 35.24 5.30
CA GLY A 514 15.70 35.60 5.10
C GLY A 514 15.93 36.81 4.18
N GLY A 515 17.19 36.99 3.74
CA GLY A 515 17.59 38.04 2.80
C GLY A 515 17.36 39.47 3.32
N GLU A 516 16.89 40.37 2.44
CA GLU A 516 16.68 41.79 2.75
C GLU A 516 15.61 42.05 3.82
N LEU A 517 14.60 41.15 3.96
CA LEU A 517 13.64 41.25 5.06
C LEU A 517 14.32 41.02 6.41
N PHE A 518 15.14 39.97 6.51
CA PHE A 518 15.93 39.70 7.72
C PHE A 518 16.83 40.88 8.08
N LYS A 519 17.49 41.49 7.08
CA LYS A 519 18.33 42.67 7.28
C LYS A 519 17.55 43.87 7.80
N SER A 520 16.39 44.15 7.21
CA SER A 520 15.52 45.24 7.65
C SER A 520 15.06 45.07 9.10
N VAL A 521 14.75 43.83 9.51
CA VAL A 521 14.39 43.52 10.90
C VAL A 521 15.58 43.69 11.85
N LEU A 522 16.74 43.14 11.47
CA LEU A 522 17.96 43.23 12.28
C LEU A 522 18.39 44.68 12.52
N ASP A 523 18.23 45.54 11.52
CA ASP A 523 18.59 46.97 11.59
C ASP A 523 17.66 47.76 12.53
N ASN A 524 16.44 47.25 12.76
CA ASN A 524 15.41 47.90 13.58
C ASN A 524 15.03 47.07 14.82
N ILE A 525 15.91 46.18 15.27
CA ILE A 525 15.67 45.39 16.48
C ILE A 525 15.83 46.28 17.73
N ALA A 526 14.91 46.13 18.69
CA ALA A 526 14.94 46.83 19.97
C ALA A 526 16.14 46.36 20.82
N ILE A 527 16.49 47.16 21.84
CA ILE A 527 17.41 46.71 22.89
C ILE A 527 16.79 45.49 23.59
N PHE A 528 17.58 44.43 23.77
CA PHE A 528 17.16 43.10 24.24
C PHE A 528 16.18 42.36 23.32
N GLY A 529 16.01 42.84 22.08
CA GLY A 529 15.11 42.21 21.11
C GLY A 529 15.57 40.81 20.72
N ARG A 530 14.61 40.00 20.28
CA ARG A 530 14.81 38.58 19.95
C ARG A 530 14.32 38.32 18.53
N ILE A 531 15.14 37.65 17.73
CA ILE A 531 14.77 37.22 16.38
C ILE A 531 14.73 35.70 16.37
N ILE A 532 13.56 35.12 16.16
CA ILE A 532 13.38 33.69 15.94
C ILE A 532 13.71 33.41 14.46
N VAL A 533 14.72 32.59 14.22
CA VAL A 533 15.05 32.06 12.89
C VAL A 533 14.24 30.79 12.69
N PHE A 534 13.11 30.92 12.00
CA PHE A 534 12.19 29.82 11.72
C PHE A 534 12.53 29.10 10.41
N GLY A 535 13.01 29.84 9.42
CA GLY A 535 13.31 29.31 8.09
C GLY A 535 13.89 30.39 7.18
N ASN A 536 14.25 30.00 5.96
CA ASN A 536 14.84 30.90 4.99
C ASN A 536 14.33 30.54 3.58
N VAL A 537 13.01 30.67 3.38
CA VAL A 537 12.34 30.14 2.17
C VAL A 537 12.87 30.76 0.87
N SER A 538 13.48 31.96 0.92
CA SER A 538 14.05 32.58 -0.28
C SER A 538 15.27 31.82 -0.84
N HIS A 539 15.90 30.94 -0.05
CA HIS A 539 17.11 30.21 -0.44
C HIS A 539 16.85 28.73 -0.80
N TYR A 540 15.63 28.22 -0.67
CA TYR A 540 15.33 26.79 -0.88
C TYR A 540 15.47 26.32 -2.33
N HIS A 541 15.53 27.25 -3.30
CA HIS A 541 15.83 26.96 -4.71
C HIS A 541 17.31 27.12 -5.12
N GLY A 542 18.22 27.31 -4.16
CA GLY A 542 19.66 27.18 -4.42
C GLY A 542 20.43 28.47 -4.70
N ASP A 543 19.85 29.66 -4.50
CA ASP A 543 20.63 30.90 -4.49
C ASP A 543 21.34 31.04 -3.15
N SER A 544 22.67 30.87 -3.15
CA SER A 544 23.53 31.03 -1.97
C SER A 544 24.46 32.23 -2.14
N GLY A 545 23.91 33.44 -1.96
CA GLY A 545 24.71 34.64 -1.79
C GLY A 545 25.19 34.74 -0.34
N THR A 546 26.21 33.98 0.07
CA THR A 546 26.84 34.23 1.37
C THR A 546 27.82 35.38 1.22
N ASP A 547 27.40 36.61 1.55
CA ASP A 547 28.33 37.71 1.79
C ASP A 547 29.03 37.48 3.16
N PRO A 548 30.32 37.12 3.19
CA PRO A 548 31.04 36.85 4.43
C PRO A 548 31.13 38.07 5.37
N GLN A 549 31.00 39.30 4.85
CA GLN A 549 31.02 40.51 5.67
C GLN A 549 29.75 40.68 6.51
N TYR A 550 28.64 40.07 6.09
CA TYR A 550 27.36 40.24 6.76
C TYR A 550 27.37 39.64 8.18
N GLY A 551 28.10 38.54 8.41
CA GLY A 551 28.24 37.92 9.73
C GLY A 551 28.91 38.82 10.77
N TYR A 552 29.92 39.61 10.39
CA TYR A 552 30.57 40.56 11.30
C TYR A 552 29.66 41.75 11.63
N GLN A 553 29.01 42.33 10.62
CA GLN A 553 28.06 43.43 10.81
C GLN A 553 26.86 43.00 11.67
N GLN A 554 26.38 41.77 11.45
CA GLN A 554 25.35 41.14 12.27
C GLN A 554 25.80 41.05 13.73
N ASN A 555 26.98 40.49 14.00
CA ASN A 555 27.50 40.38 15.36
C ASN A 555 27.62 41.75 16.05
N ARG A 556 28.09 42.77 15.34
CA ARG A 556 28.21 44.14 15.89
C ARG A 556 26.85 44.75 16.22
N LYS A 557 25.85 44.60 15.33
CA LYS A 557 24.48 45.10 15.56
C LYS A 557 23.83 44.41 16.76
N MET A 558 23.96 43.08 16.85
CA MET A 558 23.46 42.28 17.98
C MET A 558 24.11 42.69 19.30
N GLN A 559 25.44 42.87 19.30
CA GLN A 559 26.18 43.33 20.47
C GLN A 559 25.69 44.70 20.97
N LEU A 560 25.54 45.68 20.06
CA LEU A 560 25.13 47.05 20.41
C LEU A 560 23.67 47.17 20.89
N ARG A 561 22.85 46.15 20.65
CA ARG A 561 21.45 46.07 21.11
C ARG A 561 21.25 45.05 22.22
N SER A 562 22.28 44.31 22.62
CA SER A 562 22.14 43.12 23.48
C SER A 562 21.01 42.18 23.00
N ALA A 563 20.82 42.11 21.68
CA ALA A 563 19.77 41.33 21.05
C ALA A 563 20.20 39.85 20.92
N SER A 564 19.26 38.96 20.61
CA SER A 564 19.54 37.53 20.37
C SER A 564 18.92 36.99 19.08
N LEU A 565 19.63 36.08 18.42
CA LEU A 565 19.18 35.32 17.27
C LEU A 565 18.98 33.87 17.71
N ARG A 566 17.77 33.34 17.57
CA ARG A 566 17.36 32.08 18.19
C ARG A 566 16.79 31.14 17.13
N GLY A 567 17.54 30.09 16.80
CA GLY A 567 17.06 29.07 15.87
C GLY A 567 15.90 28.28 16.48
N PHE A 568 14.91 27.95 15.65
CA PHE A 568 13.82 27.06 16.03
C PHE A 568 13.68 25.94 15.01
N LEU A 569 13.65 24.70 15.49
CA LEU A 569 13.34 23.53 14.68
C LEU A 569 12.36 22.65 15.44
N LEU A 570 11.19 22.41 14.84
CA LEU A 570 10.06 21.72 15.49
C LEU A 570 10.46 20.36 16.10
N PHE A 571 11.34 19.62 15.43
CA PHE A 571 11.79 18.29 15.86
C PHE A 571 12.45 18.27 17.24
N HIS A 572 13.12 19.36 17.66
CA HIS A 572 13.71 19.47 18.99
C HIS A 572 12.69 19.68 20.12
N HIS A 573 11.42 19.87 19.77
CA HIS A 573 10.32 20.14 20.69
C HIS A 573 9.17 19.13 20.53
N ALA A 574 9.43 17.98 19.90
CA ALA A 574 8.41 16.97 19.59
C ALA A 574 7.58 16.54 20.82
N GLN A 575 8.20 16.46 22.00
CA GLN A 575 7.54 16.11 23.26
C GLN A 575 6.44 17.09 23.69
N HIS A 576 6.46 18.33 23.20
CA HIS A 576 5.47 19.36 23.52
C HIS A 576 4.39 19.51 22.43
N VAL A 577 4.52 18.80 21.30
CA VAL A 577 3.58 18.90 20.17
C VAL A 577 2.14 18.55 20.58
N PRO A 578 1.86 17.45 21.32
CA PRO A 578 0.49 17.09 21.68
C PRO A 578 -0.21 18.17 22.52
N GLU A 579 0.49 18.71 23.52
CA GLU A 579 -0.02 19.78 24.40
C GLU A 579 -0.40 21.04 23.59
N HIS A 580 0.52 21.50 22.74
CA HIS A 580 0.31 22.70 21.94
C HIS A 580 -0.79 22.51 20.90
N LEU A 581 -0.88 21.34 20.27
CA LEU A 581 -1.93 21.04 19.31
C LEU A 581 -3.30 21.05 19.99
N GLN A 582 -3.43 20.43 21.16
CA GLN A 582 -4.68 20.44 21.93
C GLN A 582 -5.09 21.87 22.33
N ARG A 583 -4.13 22.69 22.76
CA ARG A 583 -4.37 24.11 23.08
C ARG A 583 -4.90 24.88 21.87
N LEU A 584 -4.32 24.67 20.69
CA LEU A 584 -4.74 25.33 19.45
C LEU A 584 -6.12 24.87 18.97
N LEU A 585 -6.41 23.55 19.06
CA LEU A 585 -7.73 23.01 18.76
C LEU A 585 -8.81 23.66 19.63
N ASN A 586 -8.53 23.84 20.93
CA ASN A 586 -9.45 24.52 21.84
C ASN A 586 -9.65 26.01 21.45
N LEU A 587 -8.59 26.72 21.08
CA LEU A 587 -8.70 28.11 20.63
C LEU A 587 -9.51 28.26 19.33
N ILE A 588 -9.39 27.31 18.40
CA ILE A 588 -10.25 27.27 17.20
C ILE A 588 -11.70 27.00 17.58
N LYS A 589 -11.93 26.01 18.45
CA LYS A 589 -13.27 25.66 18.94
C LYS A 589 -13.95 26.85 19.64
N ASP A 590 -13.20 27.62 20.42
CA ASP A 590 -13.66 28.83 21.09
C ASP A 590 -13.85 30.04 20.15
N GLY A 591 -13.53 29.90 18.86
CA GLY A 591 -13.59 30.99 17.88
C GLY A 591 -12.50 32.06 18.06
N LYS A 592 -11.47 31.81 18.88
CA LYS A 592 -10.37 32.74 19.16
C LYS A 592 -9.25 32.67 18.12
N LEU A 593 -9.15 31.55 17.40
CA LEU A 593 -8.22 31.38 16.28
C LEU A 593 -8.97 30.95 15.03
N LYS A 594 -8.49 31.44 13.87
CA LYS A 594 -8.88 30.98 12.54
C LYS A 594 -7.80 30.05 12.01
N ALA A 595 -8.19 28.86 11.54
CA ALA A 595 -7.26 27.88 10.95
C ALA A 595 -6.56 28.42 9.69
N GLY A 596 -7.31 29.15 8.84
CA GLY A 596 -6.83 29.77 7.62
C GLY A 596 -6.30 28.78 6.58
N ILE A 597 -7.16 28.36 5.67
CA ILE A 597 -6.84 27.52 4.51
C ILE A 597 -6.85 28.42 3.27
N ASP A 598 -5.93 28.17 2.34
CA ASP A 598 -5.95 28.84 1.03
C ASP A 598 -7.26 28.55 0.30
N PRO A 599 -7.93 29.56 -0.28
CA PRO A 599 -9.21 29.36 -0.95
C PRO A 599 -9.11 28.53 -2.23
N THR A 600 -7.90 28.31 -2.78
CA THR A 600 -7.71 27.50 -3.98
C THR A 600 -7.82 26.02 -3.65
N GLU A 601 -8.76 25.33 -4.30
CA GLU A 601 -8.94 23.89 -4.08
C GLU A 601 -7.98 23.06 -4.95
N PHE A 602 -7.29 22.11 -4.32
CA PHE A 602 -6.42 21.13 -4.96
C PHE A 602 -6.92 19.71 -4.66
N ARG A 603 -7.07 18.86 -5.67
CA ARG A 603 -7.65 17.52 -5.56
C ARG A 603 -6.74 16.45 -6.14
N GLY A 604 -6.57 15.36 -5.41
CA GLY A 604 -5.73 14.22 -5.79
C GLY A 604 -4.23 14.49 -5.66
N LEU A 605 -3.44 13.41 -5.62
CA LEU A 605 -1.98 13.48 -5.51
C LEU A 605 -1.33 14.23 -6.69
N GLU A 606 -1.99 14.22 -7.85
CA GLU A 606 -1.56 14.89 -9.08
C GLU A 606 -1.47 16.41 -8.92
N SER A 607 -2.22 16.98 -7.98
CA SER A 607 -2.30 18.42 -7.73
C SER A 607 -1.22 18.95 -6.78
N ILE A 608 -0.47 18.06 -6.11
CA ILE A 608 0.60 18.43 -5.16
C ILE A 608 1.64 19.36 -5.80
N PRO A 609 2.18 19.08 -7.01
CA PRO A 609 3.19 19.96 -7.60
C PRO A 609 2.64 21.36 -7.95
N ASP A 610 1.38 21.47 -8.37
CA ASP A 610 0.75 22.77 -8.65
C ASP A 610 0.58 23.59 -7.36
N ALA A 611 0.22 22.93 -6.25
CA ALA A 611 0.12 23.57 -4.95
C ALA A 611 1.49 24.05 -4.43
N ILE A 612 2.54 23.25 -4.63
CA ILE A 612 3.92 23.64 -4.30
C ILE A 612 4.35 24.86 -5.15
N ASP A 613 4.10 24.85 -6.46
CA ASP A 613 4.41 26.00 -7.33
C ASP A 613 3.67 27.28 -6.87
N ARG A 614 2.41 27.16 -6.45
CA ARG A 614 1.62 28.28 -5.89
C ARG A 614 2.27 28.86 -4.64
N LEU A 615 2.76 28.00 -3.74
CA LEU A 615 3.48 28.41 -2.53
C LEU A 615 4.73 29.21 -2.88
N TYR A 616 5.56 28.72 -3.81
CA TYR A 616 6.82 29.37 -4.19
C TYR A 616 6.64 30.62 -5.04
N LYS A 617 5.54 30.72 -5.79
CA LYS A 617 5.10 31.99 -6.42
C LYS A 617 4.56 33.00 -5.40
N GLN A 618 4.54 32.67 -4.11
CA GLN A 618 4.06 33.51 -3.01
C GLN A 618 2.60 33.93 -3.20
N GLN A 619 1.79 33.07 -3.83
CA GLN A 619 0.39 33.37 -4.15
C GLN A 619 -0.58 32.90 -3.05
N ASN A 620 -0.14 32.02 -2.16
CA ASN A 620 -1.02 31.45 -1.15
C ASN A 620 -1.38 32.44 -0.02
N ILE A 621 -2.59 32.32 0.51
CA ILE A 621 -3.09 32.98 1.73
C ILE A 621 -3.46 31.87 2.71
N GLY A 622 -2.78 31.77 3.84
CA GLY A 622 -2.94 30.65 4.77
C GLY A 622 -2.30 29.34 4.26
N LYS A 623 -2.82 28.21 4.75
CA LYS A 623 -2.28 26.86 4.50
C LYS A 623 -2.86 26.25 3.22
N LEU A 624 -1.99 25.73 2.36
CA LEU A 624 -2.39 24.92 1.21
C LEU A 624 -2.68 23.48 1.66
N VAL A 625 -3.83 22.97 1.22
CA VAL A 625 -4.34 21.65 1.56
C VAL A 625 -4.73 20.91 0.27
N ILE A 626 -4.36 19.65 0.18
CA ILE A 626 -4.81 18.74 -0.89
C ILE A 626 -5.96 17.91 -0.35
N LYS A 627 -7.04 17.77 -1.11
CA LYS A 627 -8.14 16.84 -0.84
C LYS A 627 -7.97 15.57 -1.65
N LEU A 628 -8.01 14.40 -1.01
CA LEU A 628 -7.91 13.10 -1.67
C LEU A 628 -9.28 12.53 -2.04
#